data_AF-A0A1G1L165-F1
#
_entry.id   AF-A0A1G1L165-F1
#
_cell.length_a   1.000
_cell.length_b   1.000
_cell.length_c   1.000
_cell.angle_alpha   90.00
_cell.angle_beta   90.00
_cell.angle_gamma   90.00
#
_symmetry.space_group_name_H-M   'P 1'
#
loop_
_entity.id
_entity.type
_entity.pdbx_description
1 polymer ?
#
loop_
_entity_poly.entity_id
_entity_poly.type
_entity_poly.pdbx_seq_one_letter_code
_entity_poly.pdbx_strand_id
1 'polypeptide(L)'
;MASVIVNPIGELEALALFKGWFNNKMMIILMMSQYPHLRRKQSGIAGQIAFFYDLEHHYLIEGERRRMCRNAIRWLKAFFKVYPVRISVGRSRKALVMVVRIYQSFGLSFNWNGKTHGSV
;
A
#
# COMPACT_ATOMS: atom_id res chain seq x y z
N MET A 1 32.61 30.07 -3.64
CA MET A 1 31.55 29.09 -3.90
C MET A 1 30.96 28.68 -2.56
N ALA A 2 29.78 29.21 -2.21
CA ALA A 2 29.02 28.70 -1.06
C ALA A 2 27.98 27.73 -1.63
N SER A 3 28.08 26.46 -1.23
CA SER A 3 27.12 25.43 -1.59
C SER A 3 25.74 25.80 -1.06
N VAL A 4 24.74 25.83 -1.94
CA VAL A 4 23.33 25.97 -1.58
C VAL A 4 22.96 24.79 -0.67
N ILE A 5 22.75 25.03 0.63
CA ILE A 5 22.10 24.05 1.49
C ILE A 5 20.60 24.23 1.27
N VAL A 6 20.09 23.57 0.23
CA VAL A 6 18.64 23.39 0.07
C VAL A 6 18.22 22.45 1.19
N ASN A 7 17.48 22.97 2.17
CA ASN A 7 16.73 22.12 3.09
C ASN A 7 15.33 21.99 2.46
N PRO A 8 15.07 20.99 1.59
CA PRO A 8 14.08 21.25 0.53
C PRO A 8 12.64 21.08 1.00
N ILE A 9 12.40 20.33 2.07
CA ILE A 9 11.06 19.94 2.53
C ILE A 9 11.14 19.69 4.05
N GLY A 10 10.26 20.30 4.84
CA GLY A 10 10.19 20.04 6.29
C GLY A 10 9.65 18.64 6.60
N GLU A 11 9.94 18.08 7.77
CA GLU A 11 9.51 16.71 8.15
C GLU A 11 7.98 16.49 7.99
N LEU A 12 7.18 17.48 8.39
CA LEU A 12 5.72 17.44 8.24
C LEU A 12 5.28 17.37 6.78
N GLU A 13 5.95 18.11 5.90
CA GLU A 13 5.66 18.16 4.48
C GLU A 13 6.11 16.87 3.79
N ALA A 14 7.29 16.33 4.15
CA ALA A 14 7.75 15.04 3.68
C ALA A 14 6.79 13.91 4.10
N LEU A 15 6.29 13.95 5.34
CA LEU A 15 5.28 13.00 5.82
C LEU A 15 3.96 13.14 5.06
N ALA A 16 3.53 14.36 4.75
CA ALA A 16 2.32 14.59 3.95
C ALA A 16 2.46 14.03 2.53
N LEU A 17 3.61 14.26 1.88
CA LEU A 17 3.94 13.70 0.56
C LEU A 17 3.99 12.17 0.59
N PHE A 18 4.62 11.58 1.61
CA PHE A 18 4.63 10.14 1.80
C PHE A 18 3.21 9.58 1.92
N LYS A 19 2.37 10.17 2.77
CA LYS A 19 0.97 9.75 2.93
C LYS A 19 0.20 9.85 1.61
N GLY A 20 0.38 10.93 0.85
CA GLY A 20 -0.24 11.10 -0.47
C GLY A 20 0.19 10.02 -1.47
N TRP A 21 1.49 9.79 -1.59
CA TRP A 21 2.05 8.73 -2.43
C TRP A 21 1.55 7.34 -2.02
N PHE A 22 1.61 7.02 -0.73
CA PHE A 22 1.18 5.75 -0.16
C PHE A 22 -0.31 5.51 -0.42
N ASN A 23 -1.16 6.51 -0.12
CA ASN A 23 -2.60 6.43 -0.34
C ASN A 23 -2.92 6.20 -1.82
N ASN A 24 -2.24 6.91 -2.73
CA ASN A 24 -2.43 6.72 -4.18
C ASN A 24 -2.12 5.29 -4.62
N LYS A 25 -1.01 4.71 -4.13
CA LYS A 25 -0.64 3.32 -4.46
C LYS A 25 -1.64 2.33 -3.88
N MET A 26 -2.05 2.50 -2.63
CA MET A 26 -3.06 1.65 -1.99
C MET A 26 -4.43 1.73 -2.67
N MET A 27 -4.85 2.92 -3.11
CA MET A 27 -6.10 3.09 -3.85
C MET A 27 -6.08 2.35 -5.19
N ILE A 28 -4.95 2.35 -5.90
CA ILE A 28 -4.81 1.55 -7.12
C ILE A 28 -4.99 0.07 -6.82
N ILE A 29 -4.35 -0.44 -5.76
CA ILE A 29 -4.47 -1.84 -5.33
C ILE A 29 -5.93 -2.18 -5.02
N LEU A 30 -6.63 -1.29 -4.30
CA LEU A 30 -8.04 -1.45 -3.98
C LEU A 30 -8.90 -1.49 -5.24
N MET A 31 -8.76 -0.52 -6.14
CA MET A 31 -9.53 -0.48 -7.40
C MET A 31 -9.31 -1.75 -8.23
N MET A 32 -8.06 -2.21 -8.35
CA MET A 32 -7.77 -3.48 -9.04
C MET A 32 -8.43 -4.66 -8.34
N SER A 33 -8.40 -4.69 -7.01
CA SER A 33 -8.97 -5.81 -6.25
C SER A 33 -10.51 -5.85 -6.26
N GLN A 34 -11.17 -4.69 -6.23
CA GLN A 34 -12.63 -4.59 -6.14
C GLN A 34 -13.30 -4.57 -7.52
N TYR A 35 -12.61 -4.08 -8.54
CA TYR A 35 -13.12 -3.96 -9.91
C TYR A 35 -12.16 -4.64 -10.90
N PRO A 36 -11.99 -5.97 -10.85
CA PRO A 36 -11.02 -6.70 -11.69
C PRO A 36 -11.28 -6.58 -13.19
N HIS A 37 -12.49 -6.19 -13.60
CA HIS A 37 -12.87 -5.92 -14.98
C HIS A 37 -12.26 -4.63 -15.55
N LEU A 38 -11.77 -3.72 -14.70
CA LEU A 38 -10.93 -2.60 -15.12
C LEU A 38 -9.58 -3.16 -15.58
N ARG A 39 -9.53 -3.64 -16.84
CA ARG A 39 -8.33 -4.20 -17.45
C ARG A 39 -7.21 -3.16 -17.41
N ARG A 40 -6.15 -3.46 -16.67
CA ARG A 40 -4.88 -2.72 -16.74
C ARG A 40 -3.83 -3.53 -17.47
N LYS A 41 -2.93 -2.82 -18.16
CA LYS A 41 -1.73 -3.40 -18.78
C LYS A 41 -0.89 -4.13 -17.72
N GLN A 42 -0.19 -5.19 -18.10
CA GLN A 42 0.70 -5.95 -17.21
C GLN A 42 1.73 -5.07 -16.50
N SER A 43 2.20 -3.98 -17.13
CA SER A 43 3.09 -2.99 -16.52
C SER A 43 2.53 -2.37 -15.25
N GLY A 44 1.21 -2.21 -15.15
CA GLY A 44 0.54 -1.73 -13.93
C GLY A 44 0.67 -2.70 -12.76
N ILE A 45 0.71 -4.01 -13.02
CA ILE A 45 0.88 -5.07 -12.01
C ILE A 45 2.31 -5.09 -11.49
N ALA A 46 3.30 -5.06 -12.40
CA ALA A 46 4.72 -5.00 -12.04
C ALA A 46 5.01 -3.79 -11.14
N GLY A 47 4.41 -2.63 -11.46
CA GLY A 47 4.53 -1.43 -10.63
C GLY A 47 3.95 -1.57 -9.21
N GLN A 48 2.88 -2.36 -9.01
CA GLN A 48 2.37 -2.64 -7.65
C GLN A 48 3.28 -3.59 -6.88
N ILE A 49 3.87 -4.58 -7.57
CA ILE A 49 4.82 -5.50 -6.97
C ILE A 49 6.10 -4.75 -6.55
N ALA A 50 6.61 -3.86 -7.38
CA ALA A 50 7.73 -2.98 -7.05
C ALA A 50 7.43 -2.12 -5.82
N PHE A 51 6.26 -1.47 -5.78
CA PHE A 51 5.82 -0.72 -4.61
C PHE A 51 5.84 -1.54 -3.31
N PHE A 52 5.41 -2.80 -3.35
CA PHE A 52 5.50 -3.67 -2.17
C PHE A 52 6.93 -3.99 -1.75
N TYR A 53 7.85 -4.12 -2.70
CA TYR A 53 9.27 -4.26 -2.37
C TYR A 53 9.81 -2.98 -1.73
N ASP A 54 9.44 -1.80 -2.23
CA ASP A 54 9.86 -0.53 -1.64
C ASP A 54 9.42 -0.44 -0.18
N LEU A 55 8.15 -0.79 0.12
CA LEU A 55 7.65 -0.83 1.49
C LEU A 55 8.47 -1.78 2.37
N GLU A 56 8.75 -3.00 1.91
CA GLU A 56 9.49 -4.01 2.67
C GLU A 56 10.95 -3.64 2.96
N HIS A 57 11.62 -3.01 2.01
CA HIS A 57 13.07 -2.76 2.10
C HIS A 57 13.39 -1.39 2.70
N HIS A 58 12.53 -0.39 2.52
CA HIS A 58 12.86 0.99 2.88
C HIS A 58 12.00 1.57 4.01
N TYR A 59 10.75 1.11 4.18
CA TYR A 59 9.79 1.81 5.05
C TYR A 59 9.25 0.97 6.20
N LEU A 60 9.49 -0.34 6.20
CA LEU A 60 8.96 -1.23 7.23
C LEU A 60 9.78 -1.12 8.53
N ILE A 61 9.17 -0.55 9.57
CA ILE A 61 9.75 -0.45 10.92
C ILE A 61 9.83 -1.84 11.58
N GLU A 62 10.88 -2.09 12.36
CA GLU A 62 11.08 -3.34 13.11
C GLU A 62 9.98 -3.61 14.17
N GLY A 63 9.82 -4.89 14.55
CA GLY A 63 8.88 -5.31 15.61
C GLY A 63 7.65 -6.10 15.14
N GLU A 64 6.63 -6.24 16.00
CA GLU A 64 5.45 -7.09 15.71
C GLU A 64 4.64 -6.61 14.50
N ARG A 65 4.50 -5.29 14.35
CA ARG A 65 3.85 -4.66 13.19
C ARG A 65 4.55 -5.03 11.88
N ARG A 66 5.87 -5.29 11.92
CA ARG A 66 6.65 -5.75 10.78
C ARG A 66 6.12 -7.07 10.23
N ARG A 67 5.89 -8.03 11.12
CA ARG A 67 5.44 -9.38 10.75
C ARG A 67 4.05 -9.34 10.11
N MET A 68 3.14 -8.57 10.71
CA MET A 68 1.79 -8.37 10.16
C MET A 68 1.84 -7.77 8.76
N CYS A 69 2.63 -6.71 8.58
CA CYS A 69 2.78 -6.03 7.30
C CYS A 69 3.40 -6.94 6.23
N ARG A 70 4.49 -7.66 6.55
CA ARG A 70 5.12 -8.62 5.63
C ARG A 70 4.16 -9.71 5.19
N ASN A 71 3.33 -10.22 6.10
CA ASN A 71 2.33 -11.23 5.76
C ASN A 71 1.25 -10.67 4.80
N ALA A 72 0.80 -9.44 5.04
CA ALA A 72 -0.15 -8.76 4.16
C ALA A 72 0.45 -8.50 2.77
N ILE A 73 1.67 -7.97 2.72
CA ILE A 73 2.43 -7.72 1.49
C ILE A 73 2.69 -9.00 0.71
N ARG A 74 3.15 -10.07 1.37
CA ARG A 74 3.36 -11.39 0.74
C ARG A 74 2.07 -11.91 0.11
N TRP A 75 0.95 -11.79 0.83
CA TRP A 75 -0.35 -12.22 0.31
C TRP A 75 -0.76 -11.38 -0.91
N LEU A 76 -0.60 -10.05 -0.87
CA LEU A 76 -0.94 -9.17 -1.99
C LEU A 76 -0.04 -9.40 -3.22
N LYS A 77 1.26 -9.64 -3.04
CA LYS A 77 2.14 -10.05 -4.14
C LYS A 77 1.65 -11.35 -4.80
N ALA A 78 1.26 -12.35 -4.00
CA ALA A 78 0.68 -13.59 -4.53
C ALA A 78 -0.68 -13.37 -5.20
N PHE A 79 -1.48 -12.42 -4.70
CA PHE A 79 -2.73 -12.00 -5.34
C PHE A 79 -2.49 -11.43 -6.74
N PHE A 80 -1.51 -10.53 -6.89
CA PHE A 80 -1.20 -9.89 -8.16
C PHE A 80 -0.56 -10.83 -9.20
N LYS A 81 0.16 -11.87 -8.76
CA LYS A 81 0.70 -12.90 -9.67
C LYS A 81 -0.36 -13.63 -10.48
N VAL A 82 -1.61 -13.68 -10.00
CA VAL A 82 -2.73 -14.36 -10.66
C VAL A 82 -3.83 -13.40 -11.12
N TYR A 83 -3.59 -12.09 -11.04
CA TYR A 83 -4.51 -11.05 -11.49
C TYR A 83 -4.46 -10.91 -13.03
N PRO A 84 -5.59 -10.63 -13.72
CA PRO A 84 -6.96 -10.59 -13.21
C PRO A 84 -7.67 -11.96 -13.24
N VAL A 85 -6.98 -13.03 -13.64
CA VAL A 85 -7.59 -14.33 -13.99
C VAL A 85 -8.29 -15.01 -12.82
N ARG A 86 -7.76 -14.92 -11.60
CA ARG A 86 -8.28 -15.63 -10.41
C ARG A 86 -8.76 -14.69 -9.31
N ILE A 87 -9.62 -13.74 -9.64
CA ILE A 87 -10.20 -12.80 -8.67
C ILE A 87 -11.65 -13.20 -8.37
N SER A 88 -11.89 -13.70 -7.15
CA SER A 88 -13.24 -13.96 -6.62
C SER A 88 -13.61 -12.92 -5.57
N VAL A 89 -14.92 -12.78 -5.27
CA VAL A 89 -15.43 -11.88 -4.23
C VAL A 89 -14.69 -12.08 -2.89
N GLY A 90 -14.41 -13.34 -2.52
CA GLY A 90 -13.65 -13.65 -1.30
C GLY A 90 -12.21 -13.15 -1.34
N ARG A 91 -11.53 -13.25 -2.50
CA ARG A 91 -10.17 -12.71 -2.67
C ARG A 91 -10.17 -11.19 -2.68
N SER A 92 -11.17 -10.55 -3.28
CA SER A 92 -11.35 -9.08 -3.24
C SER A 92 -11.55 -8.58 -1.81
N ARG A 93 -12.42 -9.23 -1.04
CA ARG A 93 -12.60 -8.91 0.40
C ARG A 93 -11.31 -9.11 1.19
N LYS A 94 -10.58 -10.20 0.94
CA LYS A 94 -9.30 -10.45 1.61
C LYS A 94 -8.22 -9.43 1.24
N ALA A 95 -8.20 -8.94 0.00
CA ALA A 95 -7.30 -7.87 -0.42
C ALA A 95 -7.55 -6.57 0.36
N LEU A 96 -8.82 -6.20 0.57
CA LEU A 96 -9.18 -5.07 1.44
C LEU A 96 -8.64 -5.25 2.87
N VAL A 97 -8.82 -6.44 3.46
CA VAL A 97 -8.27 -6.73 4.80
C VAL A 97 -6.75 -6.60 4.83
N MET A 98 -6.04 -7.06 3.79
CA MET A 98 -4.59 -6.91 3.71
C MET A 98 -4.17 -5.44 3.57
N VAL A 99 -4.89 -4.64 2.78
CA VAL A 99 -4.65 -3.19 2.68
C VAL A 99 -4.79 -2.52 4.05
N VAL A 100 -5.88 -2.80 4.78
CA VAL A 100 -6.10 -2.28 6.14
C VAL A 100 -4.94 -2.63 7.08
N ARG A 101 -4.46 -3.88 7.04
CA ARG A 101 -3.30 -4.31 7.85
C ARG A 101 -2.02 -3.54 7.52
N ILE A 102 -1.82 -3.17 6.26
CA ILE A 102 -0.67 -2.34 5.88
C ILE A 102 -0.83 -0.94 6.47
N TYR A 103 -1.99 -0.29 6.32
CA TYR A 103 -2.26 1.02 6.95
C TYR A 103 -1.97 1.00 8.46
N GLN A 104 -2.51 0.02 9.18
CA GLN A 104 -2.29 -0.15 10.62
C GLN A 104 -0.81 -0.33 10.98
N SER A 105 -0.05 -1.05 10.15
CA SER A 105 1.38 -1.26 10.38
C SER A 105 2.20 0.03 10.27
N PHE A 106 1.72 0.99 9.47
CA PHE A 106 2.30 2.33 9.33
C PHE A 106 1.71 3.36 10.30
N GLY A 107 0.81 2.96 11.22
CA GLY A 107 0.12 3.88 12.11
C GLY A 107 -0.82 4.84 11.37
N LEU A 108 -1.28 4.47 10.18
CA LEU A 108 -2.19 5.27 9.36
C LEU A 108 -3.62 4.74 9.52
N SER A 109 -4.58 5.66 9.55
CA SER A 109 -6.01 5.34 9.56
C SER A 109 -6.50 5.02 8.16
N PHE A 110 -7.27 3.93 8.00
CA PHE A 110 -8.00 3.66 6.77
C PHE A 110 -9.47 4.06 6.93
N ASN A 111 -9.90 5.09 6.21
CA ASN A 111 -11.27 5.57 6.23
C ASN A 111 -12.06 4.95 5.06
N TRP A 112 -13.06 4.13 5.36
CA TRP A 112 -13.91 3.48 4.36
C TRP A 112 -15.39 3.65 4.71
N ASN A 113 -16.17 4.27 3.82
CA ASN A 113 -17.61 4.52 4.02
C ASN A 113 -17.95 5.19 5.37
N GLY A 114 -17.15 6.16 5.80
CA GLY A 114 -17.34 6.85 7.10
C GLY A 114 -17.01 5.98 8.32
N LYS A 115 -16.57 4.72 8.13
CA LYS A 115 -16.03 3.87 9.19
C LYS A 115 -14.51 3.95 9.16
N THR A 116 -13.93 4.48 10.24
CA THR A 116 -12.49 4.48 10.45
C THR A 116 -12.07 3.12 10.99
N HIS A 117 -11.27 2.40 10.20
CA HIS A 117 -10.62 1.18 10.67
C HIS A 117 -9.20 1.51 11.11
N GLY A 118 -9.03 1.70 12.42
CA GLY A 118 -7.73 1.89 13.06
C GLY A 118 -7.78 2.84 14.24
N SER A 119 -7.81 2.27 15.44
CA SER A 119 -7.08 2.63 16.67
C SER A 119 -7.37 1.53 17.72
N VAL A 120 -6.33 0.82 18.17
CA VAL A 120 -6.24 0.29 19.54
C VAL A 120 -5.05 1.01 20.16
#